data_AF-A0A2K6L238-F1
#
_entry.id   AF-A0A2K6L238-F1
#
_cell.length_a   1.000
_cell.length_b   1.000
_cell.length_c   1.000
_cell.angle_alpha   90.00
_cell.angle_beta   90.00
_cell.angle_gamma   90.00
#
_symmetry.space_group_name_H-M   'P 1'
#
loop_
_entity.id
_entity.type
_entity.pdbx_description
1 polymer ?
#
loop_
_entity_poly.entity_id
_entity_poly.type
_entity_poly.pdbx_seq_one_letter_code
_entity_poly.pdbx_strand_id
1 'polypeptide(L)'
;MGSSSLSEDYRLCLERELRQGRAGVCGDPSLRAVLWQILVEDFDLHGALQDDALALFTDGLWGRADLAPALRGLARAFELLELAAVHLYLLPWRKEFTTIKTFSGGYVHVLKGVLSDDLLLKSFQKMGYVRRDSHRLMLCWGRSAGLCWVHGL
;
A
#
# COMPACT_ATOMS: atom_id res chain seq x y z
N MET A 1 7.64 -22.65 -4.53
CA MET A 1 6.89 -22.51 -3.27
C MET A 1 6.18 -21.17 -3.37
N GLY A 2 4.86 -21.21 -3.53
CA GLY A 2 4.08 -20.15 -4.17
C GLY A 2 3.84 -18.91 -3.31
N SER A 3 3.48 -17.81 -3.96
CA SER A 3 3.13 -16.50 -3.37
C SER A 3 2.23 -16.56 -2.14
N SER A 4 1.38 -17.58 -2.00
CA SER A 4 0.48 -17.79 -0.88
C SER A 4 1.19 -17.92 0.48
N SER A 5 2.38 -18.52 0.55
CA SER A 5 3.12 -18.63 1.82
C SER A 5 3.69 -17.28 2.26
N LEU A 6 4.14 -16.44 1.32
CA LEU A 6 4.71 -15.12 1.63
C LEU A 6 3.66 -14.17 2.21
N SER A 7 2.44 -14.18 1.63
CA SER A 7 1.32 -13.37 2.14
C SER A 7 0.91 -13.77 3.56
N GLU A 8 0.88 -15.07 3.86
CA GLU A 8 0.62 -15.56 5.22
C GLU A 8 1.72 -15.15 6.19
N ASP A 9 3.00 -15.31 5.83
CA ASP A 9 4.12 -14.91 6.67
C ASP A 9 4.11 -13.40 6.97
N TYR A 10 3.78 -12.58 5.97
CA TYR A 10 3.60 -11.14 6.14
C TYR A 10 2.46 -10.82 7.14
N ARG A 11 1.31 -11.49 7.04
CA ARG A 11 0.20 -11.31 7.98
C ARG A 11 0.57 -11.71 9.41
N LEU A 12 1.25 -12.84 9.57
CA LEU A 12 1.73 -13.31 10.87
C LEU A 12 2.72 -12.32 11.50
N CYS A 13 3.60 -11.73 10.69
CA CYS A 13 4.50 -10.68 11.13
C CYS A 13 3.74 -9.47 11.68
N LEU A 14 2.76 -8.94 10.92
CA LEU A 14 1.96 -7.79 11.35
C LEU A 14 1.19 -8.06 12.65
N GLU A 15 0.58 -9.24 12.78
CA GLU A 15 -0.17 -9.62 13.98
C GLU A 15 0.76 -9.79 15.19
N ARG A 16 2.00 -10.26 14.99
CA ARG A 16 3.01 -10.33 16.04
C ARG A 16 3.39 -8.94 16.53
N GLU A 17 3.64 -7.99 15.63
CA GLU A 17 3.95 -6.60 16.01
C GLU A 17 2.76 -5.94 16.73
N LEU A 18 1.52 -6.23 16.30
CA LEU A 18 0.33 -5.73 16.99
C LEU A 18 0.24 -6.23 18.44
N ARG A 19 0.56 -7.51 18.69
CA ARG A 19 0.62 -8.06 20.06
C ARG A 19 1.68 -7.36 20.92
N GLN A 20 2.69 -6.76 20.31
CA GLN A 20 3.71 -5.94 20.97
C GLN A 20 3.32 -4.45 21.07
N GLY A 21 2.10 -4.09 20.66
CA GLY A 21 1.59 -2.71 20.71
C GLY A 21 2.03 -1.84 19.53
N ARG A 22 2.54 -2.43 18.44
CA ARG A 22 2.98 -1.72 17.24
C ARG A 22 2.03 -2.00 16.09
N ALA A 23 1.61 -0.96 15.38
CA ALA A 23 0.80 -1.08 14.17
C ALA A 23 1.48 -0.28 13.07
N GLY A 24 2.50 -0.87 12.45
CA GLY A 24 3.34 -0.22 11.44
C GLY A 24 3.61 -1.13 10.25
N VAL A 25 4.23 -0.55 9.23
CA VAL A 25 4.78 -1.25 8.06
C VAL A 25 5.66 -2.42 8.48
N CYS A 26 5.62 -3.53 7.72
CA CYS A 26 6.45 -4.70 8.03
C CYS A 26 7.93 -4.38 7.86
N GLY A 27 8.67 -4.40 8.96
CA GLY A 27 10.12 -4.20 8.99
C GLY A 27 10.94 -5.49 9.00
N ASP A 28 10.31 -6.67 8.87
CA ASP A 28 10.99 -7.95 9.05
C ASP A 28 12.07 -8.18 7.97
N PRO A 29 13.35 -8.32 8.35
CA PRO A 29 14.44 -8.42 7.39
C PRO A 29 14.42 -9.75 6.62
N SER A 30 13.87 -10.81 7.20
CA SER A 30 13.77 -12.13 6.54
C SER A 30 12.74 -12.07 5.42
N LEU A 31 11.57 -11.48 5.68
CA LEU A 31 10.55 -11.27 4.65
C LEU A 31 11.07 -10.38 3.52
N ARG A 32 11.77 -9.29 3.85
CA ARG A 32 12.39 -8.42 2.85
C ARG A 32 13.43 -9.16 2.00
N ALA A 33 14.23 -10.03 2.60
CA ALA A 33 15.24 -10.81 1.87
C ALA A 33 14.58 -11.79 0.89
N VAL A 34 13.51 -12.48 1.31
CA VAL A 34 12.74 -13.36 0.43
C VAL A 34 12.09 -12.56 -0.70
N LEU A 35 11.42 -11.45 -0.39
CA LEU A 35 10.81 -10.56 -1.40
C LEU A 35 11.84 -10.05 -2.42
N TRP A 36 13.03 -9.69 -1.95
CA TRP A 36 14.13 -9.28 -2.82
C TRP A 36 14.55 -10.39 -3.78
N GLN A 37 14.74 -11.62 -3.28
CA GLN A 37 15.06 -12.77 -4.12
C GLN A 37 13.98 -12.99 -5.18
N ILE A 38 12.71 -13.00 -4.79
CA ILE A 38 11.60 -13.20 -5.73
C ILE A 38 11.57 -12.08 -6.78
N LEU A 39 11.67 -10.80 -6.38
CA LEU A 39 11.64 -9.67 -7.32
C LEU A 39 12.82 -9.64 -8.30
N VAL A 40 13.98 -10.17 -7.90
CA VAL A 40 15.19 -10.20 -8.74
C VAL A 40 15.24 -11.45 -9.62
N GLU A 41 14.81 -12.61 -9.11
CA GLU A 41 14.95 -13.90 -9.76
C GLU A 41 13.74 -14.28 -10.62
N ASP A 42 12.54 -13.79 -10.29
CA ASP A 42 11.30 -14.13 -10.99
C ASP A 42 10.76 -12.92 -11.77
N PHE A 43 11.17 -12.82 -13.03
CA PHE A 43 10.70 -11.77 -13.94
C PHE A 43 9.19 -11.88 -14.21
N ASP A 44 8.61 -13.09 -14.12
CA ASP A 44 7.17 -13.34 -14.31
C ASP A 44 6.34 -12.81 -13.12
N LEU A 45 6.97 -12.49 -11.98
CA LEU A 45 6.33 -11.77 -10.88
C LEU A 45 5.96 -10.33 -11.25
N HIS A 46 6.53 -9.76 -12.33
CA HIS A 46 6.01 -8.52 -12.93
C HIS A 46 4.58 -8.73 -13.44
N GLY A 47 4.21 -9.95 -13.84
CA GLY A 47 2.85 -10.35 -14.19
C GLY A 47 1.95 -10.64 -12.98
N ALA A 48 2.53 -10.95 -11.80
CA ALA A 48 1.80 -11.02 -10.53
C ALA A 48 1.61 -9.63 -9.89
N LEU A 49 2.49 -8.67 -10.19
CA LEU A 49 2.25 -7.22 -10.12
C LEU A 49 1.27 -6.78 -11.22
N GLN A 50 0.12 -7.48 -11.31
CA GLN A 50 -1.06 -7.20 -12.13
C GLN A 50 -1.73 -5.84 -11.80
N ASP A 51 -1.02 -4.99 -11.10
CA ASP A 51 -1.43 -3.72 -10.55
C ASP A 51 -0.95 -2.56 -11.43
N ASP A 52 -1.48 -1.37 -11.16
CA ASP A 52 -0.95 -0.09 -11.64
C ASP A 52 0.54 0.14 -11.25
N ALA A 53 1.31 -0.85 -10.78
CA ALA A 53 2.70 -0.74 -10.35
C ALA A 53 3.59 -0.10 -11.43
N LEU A 54 3.53 -0.59 -12.68
CA LEU A 54 4.27 0.02 -13.78
C LEU A 54 3.82 1.46 -14.05
N ALA A 55 2.51 1.75 -13.92
CA ALA A 55 1.99 3.10 -14.05
C ALA A 55 2.47 4.01 -12.91
N LEU A 56 2.54 3.51 -11.67
CA LEU A 56 3.06 4.20 -10.49
C LEU A 56 4.55 4.49 -10.63
N PHE A 57 5.34 3.53 -11.13
CA PHE A 57 6.76 3.75 -11.44
C PHE A 57 6.94 4.78 -12.55
N THR A 58 6.17 4.65 -13.63
CA THR A 58 6.26 5.58 -14.76
C THR A 58 5.90 6.99 -14.31
N ASP A 59 4.80 7.18 -13.58
CA ASP A 59 4.35 8.48 -13.07
C ASP A 59 5.34 9.09 -12.07
N GLY A 60 5.80 8.31 -11.09
CA GLY A 60 6.73 8.78 -10.06
C GLY A 60 8.12 9.14 -10.59
N LEU A 61 8.55 8.49 -11.68
CA LEU A 61 9.87 8.69 -12.28
C LEU A 61 9.84 9.57 -13.53
N TRP A 62 8.67 9.89 -14.07
CA TRP A 62 8.52 10.67 -15.29
C TRP A 62 9.20 12.04 -15.18
N GLY A 63 10.04 12.36 -16.17
CA GLY A 63 10.71 13.66 -16.26
C GLY A 63 11.71 13.97 -15.14
N ARG A 64 12.09 12.96 -14.32
CA ARG A 64 13.06 13.15 -13.24
C ARG A 64 14.48 13.01 -13.78
N ALA A 65 15.29 14.06 -13.60
CA ALA A 65 16.69 14.07 -14.00
C ALA A 65 17.57 13.21 -13.07
N ASP A 66 17.24 13.16 -11.77
CA ASP A 66 17.91 12.31 -10.79
C ASP A 66 16.94 11.25 -10.26
N LEU A 67 17.24 9.99 -10.58
CA LEU A 67 16.40 8.85 -10.22
C LEU A 67 16.52 8.47 -8.74
N ALA A 68 17.65 8.74 -8.08
CA ALA A 68 17.85 8.27 -6.70
C ALA A 68 16.94 8.98 -5.67
N PRO A 69 16.75 10.30 -5.70
CA PRO A 69 15.73 10.98 -4.89
C PRO A 69 14.30 10.59 -5.30
N ALA A 70 14.04 10.38 -6.60
CA ALA A 70 12.72 10.01 -7.09
C ALA A 70 12.29 8.62 -6.57
N LEU A 71 13.19 7.62 -6.66
CA LEU A 71 12.97 6.28 -6.11
C LEU A 71 12.79 6.31 -4.58
N ARG A 72 13.56 7.15 -3.86
CA ARG A 72 13.36 7.33 -2.40
C ARG A 72 11.99 7.95 -2.08
N GLY A 73 11.54 8.91 -2.86
CA GLY A 73 10.20 9.48 -2.75
C GLY A 73 9.12 8.42 -2.97
N LEU A 74 9.27 7.62 -4.02
CA LEU A 74 8.35 6.55 -4.36
C LEU A 74 8.30 5.46 -3.29
N ALA A 75 9.45 5.05 -2.73
CA ALA A 75 9.51 4.13 -1.61
C ALA A 75 8.73 4.65 -0.39
N ARG A 76 8.89 5.93 -0.04
CA ARG A 76 8.13 6.57 1.05
C ARG A 76 6.63 6.64 0.77
N ALA A 77 6.25 6.85 -0.49
CA ALA A 77 4.84 6.82 -0.88
C ALA A 77 4.24 5.42 -0.70
N PHE A 78 4.96 4.38 -1.10
CA PHE A 78 4.54 2.99 -0.89
C PHE A 78 4.48 2.62 0.60
N GLU A 79 5.45 3.03 1.41
CA GLU A 79 5.40 2.83 2.88
C GLU A 79 4.15 3.47 3.49
N LEU A 80 3.77 4.68 3.04
CA LEU A 80 2.58 5.35 3.56
C LEU A 80 1.26 4.70 3.08
N LEU A 81 1.23 4.19 1.85
CA LEU A 81 0.09 3.41 1.34
C LEU A 81 -0.04 2.06 2.07
N GLU A 82 1.08 1.37 2.29
CA GLU A 82 1.13 0.14 3.10
C GLU A 82 0.63 0.41 4.51
N LEU A 83 1.11 1.48 5.16
CA LEU A 83 0.66 1.84 6.50
C LEU A 83 -0.86 2.05 6.56
N ALA A 84 -1.45 2.69 5.54
CA ALA A 84 -2.89 2.87 5.46
C ALA A 84 -3.62 1.51 5.34
N ALA A 85 -3.12 0.59 4.53
CA ALA A 85 -3.68 -0.75 4.38
C ALA A 85 -3.52 -1.58 5.66
N VAL A 86 -2.36 -1.55 6.31
CA VAL A 86 -2.07 -2.23 7.57
C VAL A 86 -2.97 -1.71 8.69
N HIS A 87 -3.17 -0.40 8.81
CA HIS A 87 -4.11 0.16 9.78
C HIS A 87 -5.55 -0.31 9.55
N LEU A 88 -6.00 -0.41 8.30
CA LEU A 88 -7.32 -0.97 8.00
C LEU A 88 -7.42 -2.46 8.36
N TYR A 89 -6.37 -3.23 8.10
CA TYR A 89 -6.33 -4.67 8.41
C TYR A 89 -6.31 -4.93 9.93
N LEU A 90 -5.41 -4.27 10.65
CA LEU A 90 -5.16 -4.52 12.07
C LEU A 90 -6.14 -3.78 13.00
N LEU A 91 -6.62 -2.60 12.59
CA LEU A 91 -7.42 -1.70 13.43
C LEU A 91 -8.75 -1.28 12.76
N PRO A 92 -9.55 -2.20 12.20
CA PRO A 92 -10.74 -1.87 11.41
C PRO A 92 -11.83 -1.11 12.20
N TRP A 93 -11.83 -1.21 13.54
CA TRP A 93 -12.78 -0.51 14.41
C TRP A 93 -12.43 0.97 14.64
N ARG A 94 -11.21 1.41 14.31
CA ARG A 94 -10.76 2.79 14.53
C ARG A 94 -11.34 3.71 13.44
N LYS A 95 -12.23 4.61 13.86
CA LYS A 95 -12.89 5.57 12.96
C LYS A 95 -11.91 6.52 12.25
N GLU A 96 -10.75 6.79 12.84
CA GLU A 96 -9.73 7.66 12.26
C GLU A 96 -9.21 7.16 10.89
N PHE A 97 -9.21 5.84 10.66
CA PHE A 97 -8.81 5.25 9.38
C PHE A 97 -9.95 5.13 8.38
N THR A 98 -11.19 5.46 8.74
CA THR A 98 -12.31 5.40 7.79
C THR A 98 -12.31 6.57 6.80
N THR A 99 -11.55 7.63 7.06
CA THR A 99 -11.53 8.85 6.25
C THR A 99 -10.09 9.32 6.04
N ILE A 100 -9.70 9.49 4.78
CA ILE A 100 -8.42 10.11 4.41
C ILE A 100 -8.67 11.55 4.01
N LYS A 101 -7.95 12.47 4.66
CA LYS A 101 -7.91 13.89 4.32
C LYS A 101 -6.83 14.13 3.28
N THR A 102 -7.19 14.59 2.09
CA THR A 102 -6.25 14.82 0.98
C THR A 102 -5.43 16.10 1.13
N PHE A 103 -5.68 16.87 2.19
CA PHE A 103 -4.89 18.02 2.61
C PHE A 103 -3.95 17.72 3.80
N SER A 104 -3.90 16.46 4.25
CA SER A 104 -2.98 16.06 5.32
C SER A 104 -1.53 16.12 4.85
N GLY A 105 -0.60 16.38 5.77
CA GLY A 105 0.83 16.53 5.43
C GLY A 105 1.41 15.28 4.75
N GLY A 106 1.05 14.08 5.21
CA GLY A 106 1.45 12.83 4.55
C GLY A 106 0.90 12.73 3.12
N TYR A 107 -0.38 13.05 2.92
CA TYR A 107 -0.97 13.01 1.59
C TYR A 107 -0.35 14.05 0.64
N VAL A 108 -0.17 15.30 1.09
CA VAL A 108 0.32 16.39 0.22
C VAL A 108 1.82 16.27 -0.06
N HIS A 109 2.64 16.00 0.96
CA HIS A 109 4.09 16.06 0.83
C HIS A 109 4.73 14.72 0.47
N VAL A 110 4.09 13.59 0.80
CA VAL A 110 4.62 12.26 0.49
C VAL A 110 3.93 11.67 -0.73
N LEU A 111 2.60 11.64 -0.75
CA LEU A 111 1.85 11.01 -1.85
C LEU A 111 1.80 11.91 -3.10
N LYS A 112 1.17 13.09 -3.00
CA LYS A 112 1.03 14.04 -4.12
C LYS A 112 2.36 14.60 -4.63
N GLY A 113 3.41 14.56 -3.81
CA GLY A 113 4.76 14.95 -4.23
C GLY A 113 5.36 14.01 -5.27
N VAL A 114 4.84 12.79 -5.38
CA VAL A 114 5.40 11.73 -6.21
C VAL A 114 4.38 11.17 -7.22
N LEU A 115 3.11 11.05 -6.84
CA LEU A 115 2.08 10.39 -7.64
C LEU A 115 0.91 11.35 -7.96
N SER A 116 0.36 11.17 -9.15
CA SER A 116 -0.85 11.85 -9.64
C SER A 116 -2.11 11.47 -8.85
N ASP A 117 -3.09 12.37 -8.86
CA ASP A 117 -4.35 12.21 -8.11
C ASP A 117 -5.14 10.98 -8.57
N ASP A 118 -5.09 10.65 -9.85
CA ASP A 118 -5.81 9.50 -10.43
C ASP A 118 -5.21 8.18 -9.95
N LEU A 119 -3.88 8.05 -9.94
CA LEU A 119 -3.21 6.85 -9.43
C LEU A 119 -3.36 6.71 -7.92
N LEU A 120 -3.30 7.82 -7.17
CA LEU A 120 -3.58 7.80 -5.73
C LEU A 120 -5.01 7.36 -5.45
N LEU A 121 -5.99 7.87 -6.20
CA LEU A 121 -7.38 7.46 -6.05
C LEU A 121 -7.56 5.97 -6.33
N LYS A 122 -6.98 5.43 -7.41
CA LYS A 122 -7.00 3.99 -7.70
C LYS A 122 -6.40 3.15 -6.58
N SER A 123 -5.25 3.55 -6.05
CA SER A 123 -4.61 2.85 -4.92
C SER A 123 -5.50 2.82 -3.69
N PHE A 124 -6.15 3.93 -3.34
CA PHE A 124 -7.10 3.95 -2.22
C PHE A 124 -8.41 3.21 -2.51
N GLN A 125 -8.84 3.13 -3.77
CA GLN A 125 -10.00 2.32 -4.15
C GLN A 125 -9.77 0.82 -3.93
N LYS A 126 -8.54 0.32 -4.14
CA LYS A 126 -8.18 -1.07 -3.81
C LYS A 126 -8.36 -1.40 -2.33
N MET A 127 -8.17 -0.41 -1.46
CA MET A 127 -8.44 -0.51 -0.03
C MET A 127 -9.92 -0.29 0.35
N GLY A 128 -10.79 0.00 -0.62
CA GLY A 128 -12.22 0.24 -0.40
C GLY A 128 -12.61 1.69 -0.13
N TYR A 129 -11.69 2.66 -0.28
CA TYR A 129 -12.05 4.08 -0.20
C TYR A 129 -12.68 4.59 -1.49
N VAL A 130 -13.65 5.47 -1.35
CA VAL A 130 -14.26 6.20 -2.46
C VAL A 130 -14.13 7.70 -2.22
N ARG A 131 -13.98 8.46 -3.31
CA ARG A 131 -14.01 9.92 -3.24
C ARG A 131 -15.40 10.37 -2.83
N ARG A 132 -15.49 11.15 -1.75
CA ARG A 132 -16.75 11.75 -1.30
C ARG A 132 -16.88 13.20 -1.74
N ASP A 133 -15.78 13.92 -1.69
CA ASP A 133 -15.68 15.31 -2.14
C ASP A 133 -14.24 15.64 -2.58
N SER A 134 -13.95 16.92 -2.77
CA SER A 134 -12.63 17.40 -3.21
C SER A 134 -11.49 17.11 -2.22
N HIS A 135 -11.81 16.90 -0.94
CA HIS A 135 -10.85 16.87 0.15
C HIS A 135 -10.84 15.58 0.97
N ARG A 136 -11.77 14.65 0.67
CA ARG A 136 -11.97 13.43 1.47
C ARG A 136 -12.19 12.20 0.62
N LEU A 137 -11.45 11.14 0.97
CA LEU A 137 -11.75 9.76 0.61
C LEU A 137 -12.33 9.07 1.83
N MET A 138 -13.42 8.32 1.68
CA MET A 138 -14.04 7.59 2.79
C MET A 138 -14.23 6.13 2.44
N LEU A 139 -14.02 5.27 3.42
CA LEU A 139 -14.25 3.84 3.30
C LEU A 139 -15.73 3.59 3.00
N CYS A 140 -16.03 2.87 1.92
CA CYS A 140 -17.41 2.49 1.59
C CYS A 140 -17.68 1.09 2.12
N TRP A 141 -18.35 0.98 3.28
CA TRP A 141 -18.79 -0.32 3.79
C TRP A 141 -20.00 -0.83 2.98
N GLY A 142 -19.74 -1.37 1.80
CA GLY A 142 -20.71 -2.10 0.98
C GLY A 142 -20.58 -3.61 1.22
N ARG A 143 -21.73 -4.30 1.32
CA ARG A 143 -21.97 -5.70 1.76
C ARG A 143 -21.13 -6.85 1.16
N SER A 144 -20.06 -6.59 0.42
CA SER A 144 -19.13 -7.61 -0.10
C SER A 144 -17.65 -7.31 0.16
N ALA A 145 -17.28 -6.11 0.63
CA ALA A 145 -15.87 -5.74 0.80
C ALA A 145 -15.17 -6.48 1.97
N GLY A 146 -15.94 -6.86 3.00
CA GLY A 146 -15.41 -7.67 4.12
C GLY A 146 -15.14 -9.14 3.76
N LEU A 147 -15.63 -9.62 2.61
CA LEU A 147 -15.46 -11.01 2.15
C LEU A 147 -14.44 -11.13 1.01
N CYS A 148 -14.20 -10.07 0.23
CA CYS A 148 -13.18 -10.09 -0.84
C CYS A 148 -11.73 -10.05 -0.32
N TRP A 149 -11.47 -9.51 0.87
CA TRP A 149 -10.12 -9.52 1.47
C TRP A 149 -9.77 -10.83 2.20
N VAL A 150 -10.77 -11.63 2.59
CA VAL A 150 -10.55 -12.89 3.33
C VAL A 150 -10.42 -14.10 2.40
N HIS A 151 -10.91 -14.01 1.16
CA HIS A 151 -10.90 -15.12 0.20
C HIS A 151 -10.18 -14.83 -1.14
N GLY A 152 -9.43 -13.73 -1.24
CA GLY A 152 -8.78 -13.32 -2.48
C GLY A 152 -7.30 -12.97 -2.30
N LEU A 153 -6.51 -13.91 -1.77
CA LEU A 153 -5.05 -14.04 -1.96
C LEU A 153 -4.74 -15.54 -1.99
#